data_AF-A0A158S1I2-F1
#
_entry.id   AF-A0A158S1I2-F1
#
_cell.length_a   1.000
_cell.length_b   1.000
_cell.length_c   1.000
_cell.angle_alpha   90.00
_cell.angle_beta   90.00
_cell.angle_gamma   90.00
#
_symmetry.space_group_name_H-M   'P 1'
#
loop_
_entity.id
_entity.type
_entity.pdbx_description
1 polymer ?
#
loop_
_entity_poly.entity_id
_entity_poly.type
_entity_poly.pdbx_seq_one_letter_code
_entity_poly.pdbx_strand_id
1 'polypeptide(L)' 'MGTALPISERVTYLDKHNKMTDEELLEYAQHLFKRVANSKSTDIGLIELRNVVPALIDRLREKVGRTQPPESPTPQ' A
#
# COMPACT_ATOMS: atom_id res chain seq x y z
N MET A 1 -18.86 -32.89 -9.14
CA MET A 1 -17.54 -32.38 -9.58
C MET A 1 -17.51 -30.89 -9.27
N GLY A 2 -16.93 -30.50 -8.14
CA GLY A 2 -16.82 -29.09 -7.74
C GLY A 2 -15.49 -28.54 -8.24
N THR A 3 -15.50 -27.73 -9.28
CA THR A 3 -14.30 -27.05 -9.77
C THR A 3 -13.92 -25.94 -8.79
N ALA A 4 -13.04 -26.26 -7.84
CA ALA A 4 -12.33 -25.26 -7.08
C ALA A 4 -11.46 -24.45 -8.06
N LEU A 5 -11.73 -23.15 -8.18
CA LEU A 5 -10.92 -22.24 -8.99
C LEU A 5 -9.46 -22.26 -8.49
N PRO A 6 -8.45 -22.29 -9.39
CA PRO A 6 -7.06 -22.36 -8.99
C PRO A 6 -6.67 -21.13 -8.13
N ILE A 7 -5.99 -21.39 -7.02
CA ILE A 7 -5.51 -20.39 -6.04
C ILE A 7 -4.56 -19.35 -6.69
N SER A 8 -4.11 -19.59 -7.93
CA SER A 8 -3.25 -18.69 -8.72
C SER A 8 -3.90 -17.36 -9.14
N GLU A 9 -5.20 -17.17 -8.93
CA GLU A 9 -5.89 -15.92 -9.28
C GLU A 9 -6.38 -15.12 -8.06
N ARG A 10 -5.81 -15.37 -6.88
CA ARG A 10 -5.83 -14.37 -5.81
C ARG A 10 -4.84 -13.26 -6.16
N VAL A 11 -5.15 -12.49 -7.21
CA VAL A 11 -4.68 -11.12 -7.35
C VAL A 11 -5.36 -10.33 -6.24
N THR A 12 -4.89 -10.54 -5.01
CA THR A 12 -5.31 -9.75 -3.87
C THR A 12 -5.08 -8.29 -4.21
N TYR A 13 -5.95 -7.38 -3.77
CA TYR A 13 -5.79 -5.94 -3.97
C TYR A 13 -4.36 -5.44 -3.68
N LEU A 14 -3.69 -6.09 -2.74
CA LEU A 14 -2.28 -5.91 -2.38
C LEU A 14 -1.28 -6.17 -3.53
N ASP A 15 -1.56 -7.11 -4.43
CA ASP A 15 -0.72 -7.45 -5.58
C ASP A 15 -0.73 -6.32 -6.63
N LYS A 16 -1.88 -5.65 -6.80
CA LYS A 16 -1.97 -4.43 -7.62
C LYS A 16 -1.14 -3.29 -7.03
N HIS A 17 -1.17 -3.11 -5.70
CA HIS A 17 -0.35 -2.08 -5.05
C HIS A 17 1.15 -2.40 -5.13
N ASN A 18 1.54 -3.68 -5.13
CA ASN A 18 2.93 -4.11 -5.30
C ASN A 18 3.56 -3.76 -6.65
N LYS A 19 2.73 -3.53 -7.68
CA LYS A 19 3.21 -3.12 -9.01
C LYS A 19 3.25 -1.60 -9.21
N MET A 20 2.66 -0.82 -8.28
CA MET A 20 2.65 0.64 -8.32
C MET A 20 3.90 1.24 -7.68
N THR A 21 4.40 2.33 -8.27
CA THR A 21 5.42 3.18 -7.66
C THR A 21 4.85 3.89 -6.42
N ASP A 22 5.73 4.43 -5.57
CA ASP A 22 5.28 5.14 -4.37
C ASP A 22 4.49 6.42 -4.70
N GLU A 23 4.80 7.06 -5.84
CA GLU A 23 4.09 8.22 -6.35
C GLU A 23 2.68 7.84 -6.82
N GLU A 24 2.55 6.75 -7.58
CA GLU A 24 1.26 6.20 -8.00
C GLU A 24 0.40 5.78 -6.81
N LEU A 25 1.02 5.17 -5.79
CA LEU A 25 0.33 4.77 -4.57
C LEU A 25 -0.17 5.98 -3.77
N LEU A 26 0.62 7.06 -3.73
CA LEU A 26 0.25 8.32 -3.09
C LEU A 26 -0.91 9.01 -3.82
N GLU A 27 -0.85 9.10 -5.14
CA GLU A 27 -1.93 9.66 -5.95
C GLU A 27 -3.22 8.85 -5.80
N TYR A 28 -3.12 7.52 -5.80
CA TYR A 28 -4.26 6.63 -5.58
C TYR A 28 -4.87 6.82 -4.18
N ALA A 29 -4.05 6.91 -3.13
CA ALA A 29 -4.52 7.21 -1.78
C ALA A 29 -5.25 8.57 -1.71
N GLN A 30 -4.72 9.60 -2.36
CA GLN A 30 -5.38 10.92 -2.43
C GLN A 30 -6.72 10.86 -3.18
N HIS A 31 -6.78 10.09 -4.27
CA HIS A 31 -8.03 9.88 -5.01
C HIS A 31 -9.08 9.19 -4.14
N LEU A 32 -8.70 8.13 -3.42
CA LEU A 32 -9.60 7.43 -2.49
C LEU A 32 -10.08 8.35 -1.36
N PHE A 33 -9.20 9.19 -0.81
CA PHE A 33 -9.56 10.16 0.22
C PHE A 33 -10.58 11.19 -0.30
N LYS A 34 -10.36 11.76 -1.49
CA LYS A 34 -11.34 12.66 -2.12
C LYS A 34 -12.67 11.97 -2.39
N ARG A 35 -12.64 10.70 -2.81
CA ARG A 35 -13.84 9.90 -3.06
C ARG A 35 -14.62 9.65 -1.77
N VAL A 36 -13.94 9.32 -0.68
CA VAL A 36 -14.53 9.18 0.67
C VAL A 36 -15.13 10.50 1.14
N ALA A 37 -14.41 11.61 1.00
CA ALA A 37 -14.86 12.93 1.44
C ALA A 37 -16.13 13.42 0.69
N ASN A 38 -16.32 13.00 -0.56
CA ASN A 38 -17.42 13.44 -1.42
C ASN A 38 -18.56 12.41 -1.59
N SER A 39 -18.45 11.21 -1.01
CA SER A 39 -19.43 10.13 -1.20
C SER A 39 -20.32 9.92 0.02
N LYS A 40 -21.62 9.72 -0.21
CA LYS A 40 -22.59 9.31 0.84
C LYS A 40 -22.44 7.83 1.24
N SER A 41 -21.84 7.00 0.36
CA SER A 41 -21.44 5.62 0.67
C SER A 41 -19.92 5.58 0.75
N THR A 42 -19.44 5.63 1.99
CA THR A 42 -18.03 5.78 2.34
C THR A 42 -17.32 4.43 2.55
N ASP A 43 -18.08 3.34 2.69
CA ASP A 43 -17.57 2.05 3.16
C ASP A 43 -16.46 1.47 2.28
N ILE A 44 -16.66 1.46 0.96
CA ILE A 44 -15.68 0.88 0.04
C ILE A 44 -14.39 1.72 -0.02
N GLY A 45 -14.51 3.05 -0.09
CA GLY A 45 -13.34 3.93 -0.16
C GLY A 45 -12.53 3.92 1.15
N LEU A 46 -13.18 3.79 2.30
CA LEU A 46 -12.51 3.67 3.60
C LEU A 46 -11.80 2.31 3.75
N ILE A 47 -12.41 1.22 3.27
CA ILE A 47 -11.79 -0.11 3.25
C ILE A 47 -10.54 -0.10 2.35
N GLU A 48 -10.61 0.53 1.18
CA GLU A 48 -9.46 0.66 0.28
C GLU A 48 -8.35 1.51 0.90
N LEU A 49 -8.68 2.67 1.51
CA LEU A 49 -7.71 3.51 2.23
C LEU A 49 -7.01 2.77 3.37
N ARG A 50 -7.74 1.97 4.14
CA ARG A 50 -7.19 1.15 5.24
C ARG A 50 -6.10 0.20 4.75
N ASN A 51 -6.15 -0.22 3.50
CA ASN A 51 -5.15 -1.12 2.91
C ASN A 51 -4.00 -0.37 2.23
N VAL A 52 -4.27 0.76 1.58
CA VAL A 52 -3.27 1.51 0.80
C VAL A 52 -2.33 2.33 1.69
N VAL A 53 -2.88 3.06 2.68
CA VAL A 53 -2.10 4.01 3.47
C VAL A 53 -1.00 3.33 4.31
N PRO A 54 -1.25 2.22 5.02
CA PRO A 54 -0.18 1.54 5.76
C PRO A 54 0.94 1.03 4.84
N ALA A 55 0.58 0.47 3.67
CA ALA A 55 1.57 -0.02 2.71
C ALA A 55 2.48 1.10 2.19
N LEU A 56 1.93 2.29 1.94
CA LEU A 56 2.73 3.46 1.57
C LEU A 56 3.67 3.89 2.71
N ILE A 57 3.17 3.94 3.94
CA ILE A 57 3.97 4.32 5.12
C ILE A 57 5.14 3.35 5.31
N ASP A 58 4.91 2.05 5.20
CA ASP A 58 5.95 1.04 5.39
C ASP A 58 7.04 1.17 4.32
N ARG A 59 6.68 1.38 3.04
CA ARG A 59 7.65 1.62 1.97
C ARG A 59 8.48 2.89 2.17
N LEU A 60 7.84 3.98 2.61
CA LEU A 60 8.53 5.23 2.89
C LEU A 60 9.51 5.05 4.07
N ARG A 61 9.12 4.31 5.11
CA ARG A 61 10.01 3.96 6.22
C ARG A 61 11.20 3.12 5.76
N GLU A 62 10.98 2.11 4.92
CA GLU A 62 12.06 1.30 4.35
C GLU A 62 13.04 2.15 3.53
N LYS A 63 12.54 3.10 2.73
CA LYS A 63 13.39 4.03 1.98
C LYS A 63 14.24 4.90 2.90
N VAL A 64 13.64 5.48 3.95
CA VAL A 64 14.37 6.28 4.94
C VAL A 64 15.41 5.43 5.67
N GLY A 65 15.03 4.23 6.12
CA GLY A 65 15.93 3.29 6.83
C GLY A 65 17.09 2.78 5.97
N ARG A 66 16.88 2.60 4.66
CA ARG A 66 17.97 2.31 3.70
C ARG A 66 18.88 3.50 3.42
N THR A 67 18.41 4.72 3.69
CA THR A 67 19.16 5.96 3.45
C THR A 67 19.97 6.39 4.68
N GLN A 68 19.76 5.77 5.85
CA GLN A 68 20.72 5.90 6.96
C GLN A 68 22.01 5.13 6.61
N PRO A 69 23.17 5.78 6.49
CA PRO A 69 24.44 5.06 6.39
C PRO A 69 24.59 4.18 7.64
N PRO A 70 25.20 2.99 7.53
CA PRO A 70 25.49 2.18 8.70
C PRO A 70 26.28 3.06 9.66
N GLU A 71 25.77 3.21 10.88
CA GLU A 71 26.46 3.93 11.94
C GLU A 71 27.86 3.30 12.06
N SER A 72 28.90 4.07 11.70
CA SER A 72 30.28 3.62 11.78
C SER A 72 30.52 3.10 13.20
N PRO A 73 31.04 1.88 13.38
CA PRO A 73 31.33 1.38 14.72
C PRO A 73 32.33 2.35 15.37
N THR A 74 31.92 2.93 16.50
CA THR A 74 32.81 3.78 17.30
C THR A 74 33.93 2.88 17.82
N PRO A 75 35.22 3.17 17.53
CA PRO A 75 36.29 2.40 18.10
C PRO A 75 36.36 2.71 19.61
N GLN A 76 36.19 1.67 20.43
CA GLN A 76 36.69 1.64 21.81
C GLN A 76 37.80 0.59 21.90
#